data_AF-A0A6H0FSH5-F1
#
_entry.id   AF-A0A6H0FSH5-F1
#
_cell.length_a   1.000
_cell.length_b   1.000
_cell.length_c   1.000
_cell.angle_alpha   90.00
_cell.angle_beta   90.00
_cell.angle_gamma   90.00
#
_symmetry.space_group_name_H-M   'P 1'
#
loop_
_entity.id
_entity.type
_entity.pdbx_description
1 polymer ?
#
loop_
_entity_poly.entity_id
_entity_poly.type
_entity_poly.pdbx_seq_one_letter_code
_entity_poly.pdbx_strand_id
1 'polypeptide(L)'
;MVKNDLKVKIRRIWKWTFIGIIIFLVISFFLKSSYPITHYKFNLSDAYEVLKDTLTLAAGFLAPVAAFVLFSDWREQHVLVNNEKISKEILNILDEFYEFYNLHFGYVLENDEFYKKQYLYFQKINYLAEKKAEINAKDQVAKDFLVQLKEIQILLPTYWILFTEEVRAYQDFQKFHEPQTVLAKGLSDSYSNKHINAQSKKFNVQKEIIEKRNKLSILYV
;
A
#
# COMPACT_ATOMS: atom_id res chain seq x y z
N MET A 1 -5.83 -13.44 -13.96
CA MET A 1 -7.13 -14.08 -13.69
C MET A 1 -8.22 -13.08 -14.06
N VAL A 2 -9.16 -13.46 -14.92
CA VAL A 2 -10.29 -12.60 -15.30
C VAL A 2 -11.12 -12.32 -14.04
N LYS A 3 -11.17 -11.06 -13.61
CA LYS A 3 -11.93 -10.61 -12.44
C LYS A 3 -13.41 -10.84 -12.77
N ASN A 4 -14.00 -11.90 -12.20
CA ASN A 4 -15.42 -12.16 -12.42
C ASN A 4 -16.21 -11.06 -11.73
N ASP A 5 -16.88 -10.24 -12.54
CA ASP A 5 -17.82 -9.21 -12.11
C ASP A 5 -18.78 -9.76 -11.05
N LEU A 6 -19.14 -8.95 -10.06
CA LEU A 6 -20.06 -9.30 -8.98
C LEU A 6 -21.35 -9.92 -9.52
N LYS A 7 -21.81 -9.41 -10.67
CA LYS A 7 -22.95 -9.94 -11.44
C LYS A 7 -22.81 -11.42 -11.80
N VAL A 8 -21.61 -11.87 -12.17
CA VAL A 8 -21.33 -13.27 -12.52
C VAL A 8 -21.35 -14.16 -11.27
N LYS A 9 -20.77 -13.69 -10.15
CA LYS A 9 -20.78 -14.40 -8.86
C LYS A 9 -22.21 -14.59 -8.34
N ILE A 10 -23.01 -13.52 -8.35
CA ILE A 10 -24.42 -13.56 -7.94
C ILE A 10 -25.25 -14.48 -8.85
N ARG A 11 -25.08 -14.38 -10.18
CA ARG A 11 -25.79 -15.24 -11.14
C ARG A 11 -25.51 -16.72 -10.90
N ARG A 12 -24.27 -17.08 -10.56
CA ARG A 12 -23.89 -18.46 -10.27
C ARG A 12 -24.61 -18.99 -9.03
N ILE A 13 -24.65 -18.21 -7.94
CA ILE A 13 -25.37 -18.57 -6.71
C ILE A 13 -26.84 -18.81 -7.01
N TRP A 14 -27.48 -17.88 -7.72
CA TRP A 14 -28.91 -17.96 -8.02
C TRP A 14 -29.27 -19.23 -8.81
N LYS A 15 -28.44 -19.61 -9.79
CA LYS A 15 -28.61 -20.87 -10.54
C LYS A 15 -28.54 -22.10 -9.64
N TRP A 16 -27.55 -22.18 -8.75
CA TRP A 16 -27.39 -23.33 -7.85
C TRP A 16 -28.51 -23.40 -6.81
N THR A 17 -28.95 -22.26 -6.28
CA THR A 17 -30.08 -22.23 -5.37
C THR A 17 -31.37 -22.69 -6.04
N PHE A 18 -31.64 -22.26 -7.28
CA PHE A 18 -32.83 -22.70 -8.01
C PHE A 18 -32.84 -24.21 -8.26
N ILE A 19 -31.68 -24.79 -8.62
CA ILE A 19 -31.52 -26.25 -8.75
C ILE A 19 -31.78 -26.95 -7.41
N GLY A 20 -31.22 -26.44 -6.32
CA GLY A 20 -31.41 -26.99 -4.98
C GLY A 20 -32.87 -26.97 -4.51
N ILE A 21 -33.58 -25.86 -4.78
CA ILE A 21 -35.02 -25.73 -4.50
C ILE A 21 -35.81 -26.81 -5.24
N ILE A 22 -35.55 -27.01 -6.54
CA ILE A 22 -36.25 -28.03 -7.33
C ILE A 22 -36.00 -29.43 -6.77
N ILE A 23 -34.74 -29.77 -6.49
CA ILE A 23 -34.37 -31.09 -5.93
C ILE A 23 -35.06 -31.32 -4.57
N PHE A 24 -35.02 -30.31 -3.69
CA PHE A 24 -35.66 -30.40 -2.38
C PHE A 24 -37.17 -30.62 -2.50
N LEU A 25 -37.85 -29.85 -3.36
CA LEU A 25 -39.29 -30.04 -3.61
C LEU A 25 -39.60 -31.46 -4.10
N VAL A 26 -38.84 -31.99 -5.06
CA VAL A 26 -39.04 -33.35 -5.57
C VAL A 26 -38.91 -34.38 -4.43
N ILE A 27 -37.85 -34.29 -3.63
CA ILE A 27 -37.63 -35.20 -2.51
C ILE A 27 -38.74 -35.08 -1.45
N SER A 28 -39.12 -33.86 -1.07
CA SER A 28 -40.16 -33.61 -0.07
C SER A 28 -41.53 -34.12 -0.50
N PHE A 29 -41.90 -33.93 -1.77
CA PHE A 29 -43.15 -34.49 -2.31
C PHE A 29 -43.12 -36.01 -2.36
N PHE A 30 -41.99 -36.63 -2.72
CA PHE A 30 -41.84 -38.08 -2.67
C PHE A 30 -41.99 -38.63 -1.24
N LEU A 31 -41.35 -37.99 -0.25
CA LEU A 31 -41.39 -38.42 1.16
C LEU A 31 -42.76 -38.23 1.80
N LYS A 32 -43.48 -37.14 1.47
CA LYS A 32 -44.85 -36.92 1.96
C LYS A 32 -45.90 -37.75 1.22
N SER A 33 -45.62 -38.23 0.00
CA SER A 33 -46.58 -39.08 -0.72
C SER A 33 -46.67 -40.46 -0.06
N SER A 34 -47.87 -40.88 0.32
CA SER A 34 -48.11 -42.21 0.87
C SER A 34 -48.09 -43.24 -0.27
N TYR A 35 -47.28 -44.28 -0.17
CA TYR A 35 -47.23 -45.36 -1.16
C TYR A 35 -48.44 -46.30 -0.96
N PRO A 36 -49.17 -46.74 -2.01
CA PRO A 36 -48.95 -46.53 -3.44
C PRO A 36 -49.58 -45.24 -3.97
N ILE A 37 -48.85 -44.58 -4.88
CA ILE A 37 -49.11 -43.24 -5.44
C ILE A 37 -50.41 -43.17 -6.29
N THR A 38 -51.01 -44.32 -6.63
CA THR A 38 -52.06 -44.47 -7.64
C THR A 38 -53.45 -43.92 -7.24
N HIS A 39 -53.67 -43.55 -5.97
CA HIS A 39 -54.99 -43.09 -5.48
C HIS A 39 -54.99 -41.75 -4.73
N TYR A 40 -53.88 -41.01 -4.72
CA TYR A 40 -53.76 -39.83 -3.87
C TYR A 40 -54.26 -38.55 -4.54
N LYS A 41 -55.22 -37.85 -3.91
CA LYS A 41 -55.62 -36.48 -4.29
C LYS A 41 -54.56 -35.51 -3.79
N PHE A 42 -54.14 -34.57 -4.64
CA PHE A 42 -53.17 -33.53 -4.27
C PHE A 42 -53.62 -32.78 -3.01
N ASN A 43 -52.85 -32.88 -1.93
CA ASN A 43 -53.15 -32.19 -0.67
C ASN A 43 -52.53 -30.79 -0.69
N LEU A 44 -53.39 -29.77 -0.82
CA LEU A 44 -52.98 -28.36 -0.83
C LEU A 44 -52.28 -27.94 0.47
N SER A 45 -52.66 -28.51 1.61
CA SER A 45 -52.05 -28.20 2.91
C SER A 45 -50.59 -28.70 2.96
N ASP A 46 -50.35 -29.93 2.52
CA ASP A 46 -49.00 -30.50 2.47
C ASP A 46 -48.10 -29.79 1.47
N ALA A 47 -48.65 -29.44 0.30
CA ALA A 47 -47.94 -28.68 -0.71
C ALA A 47 -47.53 -27.29 -0.19
N TYR A 48 -48.42 -26.62 0.54
CA TYR A 48 -48.14 -25.33 1.16
C TYR A 48 -47.02 -25.43 2.20
N GLU A 49 -47.06 -26.43 3.09
CA GLU A 49 -46.00 -26.65 4.08
C GLU A 49 -44.64 -26.92 3.42
N VAL A 50 -44.60 -27.82 2.44
CA VAL A 50 -43.36 -28.15 1.72
C VAL A 50 -42.80 -26.92 1.01
N LEU A 51 -43.65 -26.11 0.36
CA LEU A 51 -43.21 -24.86 -0.27
C LEU A 51 -42.68 -23.86 0.76
N LYS A 52 -43.37 -23.68 1.89
CA LYS A 52 -42.95 -22.79 2.98
C LYS A 52 -41.59 -23.21 3.55
N ASP A 53 -41.40 -24.50 3.82
CA ASP A 53 -40.15 -25.04 4.37
C ASP A 53 -39.00 -24.91 3.36
N THR A 54 -39.27 -25.19 2.09
CA THR A 54 -38.30 -25.00 1.01
C THR A 54 -37.85 -23.55 0.90
N LEU A 55 -38.81 -22.61 0.91
CA LEU A 55 -38.50 -21.17 0.84
C LEU A 55 -37.76 -20.69 2.09
N THR A 56 -38.11 -21.21 3.26
CA THR A 56 -37.45 -20.87 4.52
C THR A 56 -36.00 -21.37 4.55
N LEU A 57 -35.76 -22.61 4.11
CA LEU A 57 -34.42 -23.17 3.94
C LEU A 57 -33.61 -22.42 2.87
N ALA A 58 -34.24 -22.12 1.74
CA ALA A 58 -33.60 -21.36 0.67
C ALA A 58 -33.19 -19.96 1.16
N ALA A 59 -34.06 -19.26 1.90
CA ALA A 59 -33.76 -17.96 2.49
C ALA A 59 -32.63 -18.06 3.54
N GLY A 60 -32.70 -19.07 4.41
CA GLY A 60 -31.68 -19.34 5.44
C GLY A 60 -30.29 -19.62 4.85
N PHE A 61 -30.22 -20.19 3.65
CA PHE A 61 -28.96 -20.42 2.94
C PHE A 61 -28.52 -19.22 2.06
N LEU A 62 -29.46 -18.60 1.34
CA LEU A 62 -29.17 -17.50 0.42
C LEU A 62 -28.65 -16.26 1.12
N ALA A 63 -29.23 -15.88 2.26
CA ALA A 63 -28.86 -14.65 2.93
C ALA A 63 -27.39 -14.66 3.39
N PRO A 64 -26.87 -15.70 4.08
CA PRO A 64 -25.46 -15.80 4.41
C PRO A 64 -24.52 -15.84 3.19
N VAL A 65 -24.91 -16.58 2.13
CA VAL A 65 -24.09 -16.70 0.92
C VAL A 65 -24.01 -15.37 0.14
N ALA A 66 -25.13 -14.66 0.02
CA ALA A 66 -25.17 -13.34 -0.58
C ALA A 66 -24.34 -12.33 0.23
N ALA A 67 -24.48 -12.34 1.56
CA ALA A 67 -23.67 -11.52 2.45
C ALA A 67 -22.17 -11.80 2.30
N PHE A 68 -21.77 -13.07 2.19
CA PHE A 68 -20.37 -13.46 1.98
C PHE A 68 -19.81 -12.94 0.65
N VAL A 69 -20.56 -13.05 -0.45
CA VAL A 69 -20.11 -12.57 -1.76
C VAL A 69 -20.01 -11.04 -1.78
N LEU A 70 -21.01 -10.34 -1.25
CA LEU A 70 -21.00 -8.89 -1.14
C LEU A 70 -19.84 -8.41 -0.27
N PHE A 71 -19.62 -9.05 0.88
CA PHE A 71 -18.52 -8.71 1.78
C PHE A 71 -17.15 -8.95 1.13
N SER A 72 -16.99 -10.05 0.40
CA SER A 72 -15.74 -10.37 -0.29
C SER A 72 -15.41 -9.34 -1.38
N ASP A 73 -16.42 -8.94 -2.16
CA ASP A 73 -16.28 -7.93 -3.22
C ASP A 73 -16.00 -6.54 -2.62
N TRP A 74 -16.76 -6.15 -1.60
CA TRP A 74 -16.54 -4.91 -0.85
C TRP A 74 -15.14 -4.84 -0.26
N ARG A 75 -14.64 -5.93 0.34
CA ARG A 75 -13.29 -6.01 0.89
C ARG A 75 -12.22 -5.82 -0.19
N GLU A 76 -12.40 -6.38 -1.39
CA GLU A 76 -11.47 -6.18 -2.50
C GLU A 76 -11.45 -4.71 -2.96
N GLN A 77 -12.63 -4.10 -3.15
CA GLN A 77 -12.73 -2.69 -3.51
C GLN A 77 -12.13 -1.77 -2.44
N HIS A 78 -12.41 -2.05 -1.17
CA HIS A 78 -11.87 -1.27 -0.05
C HIS A 78 -10.35 -1.33 0.00
N VAL A 79 -9.73 -2.48 -0.32
CA VAL A 79 -8.28 -2.60 -0.44
C VAL A 79 -7.73 -1.72 -1.57
N LEU A 80 -8.36 -1.74 -2.73
CA LEU A 80 -7.92 -0.95 -3.89
C LEU A 80 -8.02 0.56 -3.61
N VAL A 81 -9.15 1.02 -3.07
CA VAL A 81 -9.35 2.42 -2.69
C VAL A 81 -8.37 2.86 -1.61
N ASN A 82 -8.10 2.00 -0.62
CA ASN A 82 -7.10 2.28 0.41
C ASN A 82 -5.70 2.40 -0.19
N ASN A 83 -5.30 1.46 -1.06
CA ASN A 83 -4.00 1.50 -1.72
C ASN A 83 -3.84 2.75 -2.61
N GLU A 84 -4.88 3.18 -3.32
CA GLU A 84 -4.88 4.43 -4.09
C GLU A 84 -4.62 5.63 -3.18
N LYS A 85 -5.34 5.73 -2.06
CA LYS A 85 -5.17 6.80 -1.07
C LYS A 85 -3.75 6.81 -0.49
N ILE A 86 -3.29 5.67 0.02
CA ILE A 86 -1.98 5.56 0.68
C ILE A 86 -0.84 5.78 -0.31
N SER A 87 -0.95 5.30 -1.55
CA SER A 87 0.08 5.57 -2.57
C SER A 87 0.18 7.05 -2.93
N LYS A 88 -0.94 7.80 -2.95
CA LYS A 88 -0.91 9.27 -3.07
C LYS A 88 -0.21 9.93 -1.88
N GLU A 89 -0.54 9.52 -0.66
CA GLU A 89 0.11 10.03 0.55
C GLU A 89 1.62 9.77 0.52
N ILE A 90 2.04 8.57 0.13
CA ILE A 90 3.45 8.21 -0.04
C ILE A 90 4.15 9.14 -1.04
N LEU A 91 3.55 9.39 -2.21
CA LEU A 91 4.14 10.29 -3.20
C LEU A 91 4.27 11.72 -2.68
N ASN A 92 3.27 12.22 -1.95
CA ASN A 92 3.35 13.54 -1.31
C ASN A 92 4.48 13.60 -0.28
N ILE A 93 4.65 12.57 0.56
CA ILE A 93 5.77 12.49 1.51
C ILE A 93 7.11 12.50 0.77
N LEU A 94 7.21 11.78 -0.35
CA LEU A 94 8.42 11.79 -1.18
C LEU A 94 8.71 13.19 -1.76
N ASP A 95 7.68 13.94 -2.13
CA ASP A 95 7.83 15.33 -2.60
C ASP A 95 8.23 16.28 -1.48
N GLU A 96 7.77 16.05 -0.25
CA GLU A 96 8.21 16.85 0.89
C GLU A 96 9.72 16.74 1.13
N PHE A 97 10.38 15.66 0.68
CA PHE A 97 11.85 15.57 0.79
C PHE A 97 12.60 16.62 -0.05
N TYR A 98 11.97 17.26 -1.04
CA TYR A 98 12.58 18.35 -1.80
C TYR A 98 13.04 19.52 -0.91
N GLU A 99 12.38 19.75 0.24
CA GLU A 99 12.81 20.80 1.16
C GLU A 99 14.24 20.55 1.71
N PHE A 100 14.62 19.28 1.88
CA PHE A 100 15.95 18.90 2.37
C PHE A 100 17.00 18.86 1.27
N TYR A 101 16.57 18.62 0.04
CA TYR A 101 17.44 18.69 -1.14
C TYR A 101 17.93 20.10 -1.42
N ASN A 102 17.14 21.10 -1.05
CA ASN A 102 17.47 22.51 -1.20
C ASN A 102 18.20 23.10 0.02
N LEU A 103 18.50 22.31 1.05
CA LEU A 103 19.25 22.79 2.20
C LEU A 103 20.69 23.11 1.81
N HIS A 104 21.05 24.38 1.95
CA HIS A 104 22.42 24.83 1.81
C HIS A 104 23.19 24.58 3.12
N PHE A 105 24.37 23.98 3.03
CA PHE A 105 25.20 23.69 4.21
C PHE A 105 25.47 24.96 5.03
N GLY A 106 25.71 26.10 4.37
CA GLY A 106 25.96 27.39 5.03
C GLY A 106 24.84 27.86 5.96
N TYR A 107 23.57 27.51 5.67
CA TYR A 107 22.42 27.89 6.48
C TYR A 107 22.31 27.07 7.77
N VAL A 108 22.75 25.80 7.74
CA VAL A 108 22.58 24.87 8.86
C VAL A 108 23.77 24.87 9.83
N LEU A 109 24.79 25.71 9.58
CA LEU A 109 25.98 25.81 10.42
C LEU A 109 25.74 26.55 11.73
N GLU A 110 24.71 27.38 11.80
CA GLU A 110 24.40 28.21 12.97
C GLU A 110 23.20 27.64 13.76
N ASN A 111 23.21 27.78 15.08
CA ASN A 111 22.04 27.62 15.98
C ASN A 111 21.31 26.26 15.97
N ASP A 112 22.04 25.15 16.08
CA ASP A 112 21.52 23.77 16.17
C ASP A 112 20.57 23.35 15.02
N GLU A 113 20.49 24.17 13.96
CA GLU A 113 19.51 24.01 12.88
C GLU A 113 19.77 22.73 12.10
N PHE A 114 21.04 22.34 11.94
CA PHE A 114 21.42 21.04 11.39
C PHE A 114 20.74 19.87 12.11
N TYR A 115 20.79 19.85 13.45
CA TYR A 115 20.21 18.76 14.25
C TYR A 115 18.69 18.76 14.19
N LYS A 116 18.06 19.94 14.15
CA LYS A 116 16.61 20.06 13.96
C LYS A 116 16.19 19.51 12.60
N LYS A 117 16.88 19.89 11.52
CA LYS A 117 16.61 19.38 10.16
C LYS A 117 16.89 17.88 10.06
N GLN A 118 17.94 17.38 10.72
CA GLN A 118 18.23 15.97 10.82
C GLN A 118 17.07 15.20 11.46
N TYR A 119 16.59 15.68 12.61
CA TYR A 119 15.47 15.07 13.31
C TYR A 119 14.22 15.01 12.42
N LEU A 120 13.85 16.12 11.78
CA LEU A 120 12.71 16.18 10.86
C LEU A 120 12.86 15.23 9.67
N TYR A 121 14.06 15.13 9.11
CA TYR A 121 14.36 14.23 7.99
C TYR A 121 14.10 12.76 8.36
N PHE A 122 14.63 12.31 9.50
CA PHE A 122 14.44 10.93 9.95
C PHE A 122 13.01 10.67 10.43
N GLN A 123 12.33 11.67 11.00
CA GLN A 123 10.90 11.57 11.29
C GLN A 123 10.08 11.30 10.03
N LYS A 124 10.36 12.01 8.93
CA LYS A 124 9.69 11.76 7.63
C LYS A 124 10.03 10.39 7.05
N ILE A 125 11.26 9.89 7.21
CA ILE A 125 11.61 8.51 6.80
C ILE A 125 10.77 7.49 7.57
N ASN A 126 10.61 7.68 8.88
CA ASN A 126 9.80 6.79 9.70
C ASN A 126 8.32 6.85 9.27
N TYR A 127 7.79 8.05 9.05
CA TYR A 127 6.43 8.22 8.54
C TYR A 127 6.21 7.55 7.18
N LEU A 128 7.19 7.64 6.28
CA LEU A 128 7.18 6.91 5.01
C LEU A 128 7.18 5.38 5.22
N ALA A 129 7.91 4.87 6.22
CA ALA A 129 7.92 3.45 6.56
C ALA A 129 6.58 2.97 7.14
N GLU A 130 5.93 3.78 7.96
CA GLU A 130 4.58 3.54 8.48
C GLU A 130 3.58 3.46 7.32
N LYS A 131 3.56 4.46 6.44
CA LYS A 131 2.66 4.48 5.28
C LYS A 131 2.89 3.33 4.32
N LYS A 132 4.15 2.95 4.11
CA LYS A 132 4.49 1.74 3.34
C LYS A 132 3.83 0.49 3.92
N ALA A 133 3.77 0.35 5.25
CA ALA A 133 3.18 -0.81 5.90
C ALA A 133 1.64 -0.88 5.75
N GLU A 134 0.99 0.24 5.45
CA GLU A 134 -0.47 0.31 5.21
C GLU A 134 -0.86 -0.20 3.81
N ILE A 135 0.09 -0.33 2.87
CA ILE A 135 -0.18 -0.86 1.52
C ILE A 135 -0.43 -2.36 1.57
N ASN A 136 -1.57 -2.78 1.05
CA ASN A 136 -1.93 -4.19 0.95
C ASN A 136 -1.48 -4.77 -0.39
N ALA A 137 -0.34 -5.48 -0.40
CA ALA A 137 0.30 -6.00 -1.60
C ALA A 137 -0.23 -7.37 -2.07
N LYS A 138 -1.53 -7.45 -2.35
CA LYS A 138 -2.16 -8.67 -2.89
C LYS A 138 -1.85 -8.89 -4.36
N ASP A 139 -1.92 -7.84 -5.17
CA ASP A 139 -1.62 -7.89 -6.60
C ASP A 139 -0.15 -7.56 -6.90
N GLN A 140 0.26 -7.81 -8.15
CA GLN A 140 1.65 -7.60 -8.57
C GLN A 140 2.02 -6.11 -8.65
N VAL A 141 1.08 -5.23 -9.01
CA VAL A 141 1.33 -3.79 -9.14
C VAL A 141 1.67 -3.18 -7.79
N ALA A 142 0.93 -3.54 -6.75
CA ALA A 142 1.21 -3.13 -5.38
C ALA A 142 2.55 -3.70 -4.85
N LYS A 143 2.92 -4.93 -5.24
CA LYS A 143 4.23 -5.49 -4.89
C LYS A 143 5.37 -4.75 -5.57
N ASP A 144 5.24 -4.47 -6.86
CA ASP A 144 6.26 -3.75 -7.64
C ASP A 144 6.44 -2.32 -7.11
N PHE A 145 5.33 -1.65 -6.75
CA PHE A 145 5.36 -0.35 -6.07
C PHE A 145 6.17 -0.41 -4.77
N LEU A 146 5.95 -1.41 -3.92
CA LEU A 146 6.68 -1.57 -2.66
C LEU A 146 8.17 -1.84 -2.88
N VAL A 147 8.53 -2.60 -3.92
CA VAL A 147 9.94 -2.84 -4.27
C VAL A 147 10.62 -1.54 -4.67
N GLN A 148 10.01 -0.77 -5.58
CA GLN A 148 10.54 0.52 -6.01
C GLN A 148 10.63 1.53 -4.86
N LEU A 149 9.62 1.58 -3.98
CA LEU A 149 9.64 2.43 -2.80
C LEU A 149 10.77 2.05 -1.83
N LYS A 150 11.04 0.75 -1.67
CA LYS A 150 12.14 0.27 -0.83
C LYS A 150 13.50 0.75 -1.33
N GLU A 151 13.71 0.78 -2.65
CA GLU A 151 14.94 1.32 -3.24
C GLU A 151 15.14 2.79 -2.87
N ILE A 152 14.09 3.61 -2.95
CA ILE A 152 14.15 5.02 -2.52
C ILE A 152 14.44 5.12 -1.02
N GLN A 153 13.74 4.33 -0.19
CA GLN A 153 13.95 4.33 1.27
C GLN A 153 15.39 4.02 1.69
N ILE A 154 16.12 3.20 0.93
CA ILE A 154 17.52 2.90 1.19
C ILE A 154 18.42 4.11 0.87
N LEU A 155 18.09 4.86 -0.18
CA LEU A 155 18.88 6.02 -0.62
C LEU A 155 18.71 7.24 0.30
N LEU A 156 17.56 7.39 0.95
CA LEU A 156 17.26 8.54 1.82
C LEU A 156 18.27 8.68 2.98
N PRO A 157 18.58 7.66 3.79
CA PRO A 157 19.65 7.75 4.80
C PRO A 157 21.02 8.07 4.18
N THR A 158 21.34 7.47 3.03
CA THR A 158 22.62 7.73 2.34
C THR A 158 22.76 9.19 1.94
N TYR A 159 21.70 9.82 1.42
CA TYR A 159 21.68 11.25 1.14
C TYR A 159 22.02 12.07 2.39
N TRP A 160 21.40 11.78 3.53
CA TRP A 160 21.63 12.54 4.76
C TRP A 160 23.04 12.35 5.32
N ILE A 161 23.59 11.14 5.22
CA ILE A 161 24.98 10.85 5.62
C ILE A 161 25.94 11.72 4.80
N LEU A 162 25.76 11.76 3.48
CA LEU A 162 26.61 12.58 2.59
C LEU A 162 26.43 14.08 2.86
N PHE A 163 25.22 14.53 3.15
CA PHE A 163 24.98 15.92 3.60
C PHE A 163 25.67 16.23 4.93
N THR A 164 25.68 15.28 5.86
CA THR A 164 26.39 15.41 7.14
C THR A 164 27.91 15.52 6.91
N GLU A 165 28.46 14.71 6.01
CA GLU A 165 29.87 14.77 5.63
C GLU A 165 30.24 16.11 4.99
N GLU A 166 29.38 16.63 4.09
CA GLU A 166 29.53 17.94 3.46
C GLU A 166 29.59 19.06 4.49
N VAL A 167 28.64 19.08 5.44
CA VAL A 167 28.55 20.08 6.51
C VAL A 167 29.79 20.01 7.42
N ARG A 168 30.18 18.82 7.86
CA ARG A 168 31.36 18.63 8.74
C ARG A 168 32.66 19.03 8.05
N ALA A 169 32.85 18.62 6.80
CA ALA A 169 34.03 18.98 6.03
C ALA A 169 34.14 20.51 5.85
N TYR A 170 33.01 21.19 5.64
CA TYR A 170 32.98 22.64 5.57
C TYR A 170 33.26 23.32 6.92
N GLN A 171 32.70 22.81 8.02
CA GLN A 171 33.01 23.30 9.38
C GLN A 171 34.50 23.19 9.69
N ASP A 172 35.11 22.06 9.33
CA ASP A 172 36.54 21.87 9.53
C ASP A 172 37.37 22.76 8.60
N PHE A 173 36.97 22.94 7.35
CA PHE A 173 37.60 23.91 6.44
C PHE A 173 37.60 25.33 7.01
N GLN A 174 36.47 25.79 7.58
CA GLN A 174 36.38 27.12 8.18
C GLN A 174 37.36 27.32 9.36
N LYS A 175 37.63 26.27 10.15
CA LYS A 175 38.62 26.33 11.25
C LYS A 175 40.05 26.58 10.76
N PHE A 176 40.37 26.23 9.51
CA PHE A 176 41.70 26.34 8.91
C PHE A 176 41.76 27.30 7.72
N HIS A 177 40.77 28.21 7.60
CA HIS A 177 40.62 29.11 6.45
C HIS A 177 41.75 30.16 6.32
N GLU A 178 42.38 30.53 7.42
CA GLU A 178 43.59 31.37 7.45
C GLU A 178 44.80 30.55 7.93
N PRO A 179 45.39 29.72 7.06
CA PRO A 179 46.43 28.79 7.48
C PRO A 179 47.72 29.55 7.81
N GLN A 180 48.06 29.60 9.10
CA GLN A 180 49.32 30.19 9.59
C GLN A 180 50.53 29.27 9.38
N THR A 181 50.31 28.01 8.98
CA THR A 181 51.35 26.99 8.79
C THR A 181 51.12 26.15 7.53
N VAL A 182 52.18 25.53 7.01
CA VAL A 182 52.11 24.55 5.90
C VAL A 182 51.16 23.39 6.23
N LEU A 183 51.17 22.94 7.49
CA LEU A 183 50.26 21.90 7.97
C LEU A 183 48.80 22.35 7.92
N ALA A 184 48.50 23.56 8.39
CA ALA A 184 47.15 24.12 8.32
C ALA A 184 46.67 24.27 6.87
N LYS A 185 47.56 24.64 5.94
CA LYS A 185 47.24 24.72 4.52
C LYS A 185 46.88 23.35 3.94
N GLY A 186 47.69 22.33 4.20
CA GLY A 186 47.40 20.96 3.75
C GLY A 186 46.12 20.37 4.34
N LEU A 187 45.78 20.71 5.58
CA LEU A 187 44.49 20.36 6.19
C LEU A 187 43.32 21.08 5.52
N SER A 188 43.44 22.39 5.30
CA SER A 188 42.42 23.19 4.61
C SER A 188 42.10 22.63 3.21
N ASP A 189 43.13 22.33 2.41
CA ASP A 189 42.98 21.71 1.09
C ASP A 189 42.30 20.33 1.17
N SER A 190 42.66 19.52 2.18
CA SER A 190 42.04 18.22 2.41
C SER A 190 40.55 18.33 2.75
N TYR A 191 40.17 19.26 3.64
CA TYR A 191 38.77 19.48 4.02
C TYR A 191 37.94 20.05 2.87
N SER A 192 38.51 20.97 2.08
CA SER A 192 37.88 21.48 0.86
C SER A 192 37.57 20.35 -0.14
N ASN A 193 38.55 19.47 -0.39
CA ASN A 193 38.35 18.31 -1.26
C ASN A 193 37.30 17.33 -0.71
N LYS A 194 37.26 17.10 0.61
CA LYS A 194 36.23 16.27 1.25
C LYS A 194 34.84 16.88 1.08
N HIS A 195 34.69 18.19 1.26
CA HIS A 195 33.44 18.92 1.06
C HIS A 195 32.94 18.75 -0.37
N ILE A 196 33.79 19.03 -1.37
CA ILE A 196 33.43 18.90 -2.80
C ILE A 196 33.03 17.46 -3.15
N ASN A 197 33.77 16.47 -2.65
CA ASN A 197 33.47 15.06 -2.90
C ASN A 197 32.14 14.63 -2.27
N ALA A 198 31.89 15.01 -1.02
CA ALA A 198 30.62 14.72 -0.34
C ALA A 198 29.43 15.37 -1.06
N GLN A 199 29.58 16.63 -1.47
CA GLN A 199 28.56 17.36 -2.23
C GLN A 199 28.26 16.69 -3.58
N SER A 200 29.28 16.29 -4.33
CA SER A 200 29.12 15.59 -5.61
C SER A 200 28.39 14.25 -5.45
N LYS A 201 28.80 13.43 -4.47
CA LYS A 201 28.11 12.16 -4.15
C LYS A 201 26.67 12.39 -3.72
N LYS A 202 26.42 13.39 -2.86
CA LYS A 202 25.08 13.76 -2.40
C LYS A 202 24.17 14.09 -3.58
N PHE A 203 24.67 14.88 -4.53
CA PHE A 203 23.93 15.25 -5.75
C PHE A 203 23.60 14.03 -6.62
N ASN A 204 24.52 13.08 -6.77
CA ASN A 204 24.26 11.84 -7.52
C ASN A 204 23.16 11.00 -6.86
N VAL A 205 23.19 10.85 -5.53
CA VAL A 205 22.15 10.13 -4.78
C VAL A 205 20.80 10.85 -4.88
N GLN A 206 20.78 12.18 -4.77
CA GLN A 206 19.57 12.98 -4.96
C GLN A 206 18.96 12.75 -6.35
N LYS A 207 19.79 12.78 -7.41
CA LYS A 207 19.34 12.51 -8.78
C LYS A 207 18.73 11.13 -8.90
N GLU A 208 19.36 10.11 -8.33
CA GLU A 208 18.85 8.74 -8.34
C GLU A 208 17.50 8.64 -7.61
N ILE A 209 17.35 9.30 -6.46
CA ILE A 209 16.08 9.35 -5.73
C ILE A 209 14.97 9.97 -6.59
N ILE A 210 15.24 11.12 -7.23
CA ILE A 210 14.28 11.82 -8.09
C ILE A 210 13.88 10.94 -9.28
N GLU A 211 14.85 10.31 -9.94
CA GLU A 211 14.59 9.40 -11.07
C GLU A 211 13.72 8.21 -10.66
N LYS A 212 13.96 7.61 -9.49
CA LYS A 212 13.14 6.51 -8.97
C LYS A 212 11.76 6.99 -8.53
N ARG A 213 11.65 8.14 -7.87
CA ARG A 213 10.37 8.76 -7.49
C ARG A 213 9.50 9.03 -8.71
N ASN A 214 10.08 9.47 -9.82
CA ASN A 214 9.33 9.73 -11.06
C ASN A 214 8.81 8.47 -11.75
N LYS A 215 9.35 7.29 -11.42
CA LYS A 215 8.86 6.00 -11.92
C LYS A 215 7.70 5.44 -11.07
N LEU A 216 7.54 5.91 -9.83
CA LEU A 216 6.42 5.51 -8.99
C LEU A 216 5.12 6.15 -9.50
N SER A 217 4.09 5.33 -9.61
CA SER A 217 2.73 5.75 -9.95
C SER A 217 1.76 5.45 -8.82
N ILE A 218 0.69 6.22 -8.76
CA ILE A 218 -0.46 5.94 -7.88
C ILE A 218 -1.04 4.58 -8.25
N LEU A 219 -1.41 3.80 -7.23
CA LEU A 219 -2.09 2.52 -7.39
C LEU A 219 -3.59 2.76 -7.69
N TYR A 220 -3.89 3.21 -8.91
CA TYR A 220 -5.27 3.45 -9.34
C TYR A 220 -6.12 2.17 -9.31
N VAL A 221 -7.39 2.33 -8.95
CA VAL A 221 -8.43 1.28 -8.91
C VAL A 221 -8.90 0.90 -10.31
#